data_AF-A0A7S3G2M4-F1
#
_entry.id   AF-A0A7S3G2M4-F1
#
_cell.length_a   1.000
_cell.length_b   1.000
_cell.length_c   1.000
_cell.angle_alpha   90.00
_cell.angle_beta   90.00
_cell.angle_gamma   90.00
#
_symmetry.space_group_name_H-M   'P 1'
#
loop_
_entity.id
_entity.type
_entity.pdbx_description
1 polymer ?
#
loop_
_entity_poly.entity_id
_entity_poly.type
_entity_poly.pdbx_seq_one_letter_code
_entity_poly.pdbx_strand_id
1 'polypeptide(L)'
;MYVANVGETDDGHVQALADFLESRSGPSRPSLVSVPVRQEVERKDVENDDNMSDNEKEELLLEAAFPPSKLPLLLKEAFSTLSLQTYFTAGEKEARAWVIRKGDTAPKAAGKIHSDFERGFIKASVIGWKELVECGNLATARDRGMVRLEGKEYIVKDGDVIEFFFNV
;
A
#
# COMPACT_ATOMS: atom_id res chain seq x y z
N MET A 1 2.56 -13.18 10.37
CA MET A 1 2.04 -12.03 11.12
C MET A 1 1.04 -12.52 12.15
N TYR A 2 1.10 -12.02 13.38
CA TYR A 2 0.08 -12.14 14.41
C TYR A 2 -0.72 -10.84 14.48
N VAL A 3 -2.02 -10.95 14.69
CA VAL A 3 -2.90 -9.80 14.92
C VAL A 3 -3.48 -9.96 16.32
N ALA A 4 -3.07 -9.10 17.24
CA ALA A 4 -3.57 -9.09 18.61
C ALA A 4 -4.77 -8.16 18.70
N ASN A 5 -5.94 -8.72 18.99
CA ASN A 5 -7.08 -7.91 19.40
C ASN A 5 -6.82 -7.37 20.82
N VAL A 6 -6.91 -6.06 21.00
CA VAL A 6 -6.61 -5.39 22.28
C VAL A 6 -7.82 -4.62 22.81
N GLY A 7 -7.92 -4.56 24.14
CA GLY A 7 -8.86 -3.68 24.82
C GLY A 7 -8.35 -2.24 24.90
N GLU A 8 -9.08 -1.40 25.63
CA GLU A 8 -8.74 0.01 25.86
C GLU A 8 -7.66 0.19 26.93
N THR A 9 -7.51 -0.81 27.81
CA THR A 9 -6.48 -0.87 28.84
C THR A 9 -5.29 -1.69 28.37
N ASP A 10 -4.09 -1.23 28.71
CA ASP A 10 -2.88 -2.02 28.53
C ASP A 10 -2.76 -3.03 29.66
N ASP A 11 -3.14 -4.28 29.37
CA ASP A 11 -3.06 -5.38 30.32
C ASP A 11 -1.71 -6.13 30.24
N GLY A 12 -0.72 -5.60 29.50
CA GLY A 12 0.61 -6.19 29.34
C GLY A 12 0.68 -7.43 28.44
N HIS A 13 -0.47 -7.97 28.01
CA HIS A 13 -0.54 -9.15 27.13
C HIS A 13 0.14 -8.95 25.77
N VAL A 14 0.07 -7.74 25.21
CA VAL A 14 0.75 -7.41 23.94
C VAL A 14 2.25 -7.47 24.12
N GLN A 15 2.77 -6.92 25.23
CA GLN A 15 4.20 -6.95 25.53
C GLN A 15 4.68 -8.39 25.77
N ALA A 16 3.94 -9.18 26.56
CA ALA A 16 4.26 -10.59 26.77
C ALA A 16 4.28 -11.39 25.46
N LEU A 17 3.34 -11.10 24.53
CA LEU A 17 3.36 -11.70 23.20
C LEU A 17 4.55 -11.21 22.38
N ALA A 18 4.90 -9.92 22.44
CA ALA A 18 6.07 -9.37 21.76
C ALA A 18 7.36 -10.05 22.23
N ASP A 19 7.55 -10.16 23.55
CA ASP A 19 8.70 -10.83 24.18
C ASP A 19 8.77 -12.31 23.79
N PHE A 20 7.61 -13.00 23.76
CA PHE A 20 7.53 -14.37 23.29
C PHE A 20 7.98 -14.50 21.83
N LEU A 21 7.55 -13.59 20.95
CA LEU A 21 7.95 -13.60 19.54
C LEU A 21 9.43 -13.21 19.37
N GLU A 22 9.99 -12.40 20.25
CA GLU A 22 11.43 -12.07 20.31
C GLU A 22 12.29 -13.26 20.69
N SER A 23 11.84 -14.04 21.67
CA SER A 23 12.55 -15.23 22.13
C SER A 23 12.65 -16.33 21.07
N ARG A 24 11.81 -16.30 20.02
CA ARG A 24 11.87 -17.27 18.93
C ARG A 24 12.90 -16.87 17.88
N SER A 25 14.05 -17.55 17.90
CA SER A 25 15.07 -17.47 16.86
C SER A 25 14.62 -18.19 15.58
N GLY A 26 14.73 -17.54 14.43
CA GLY A 26 14.46 -18.16 13.13
C GLY A 26 14.58 -17.17 11.96
N PRO A 27 14.73 -17.66 10.72
CA PRO A 27 14.96 -16.81 9.53
C PRO A 27 13.77 -15.92 9.15
N SER A 28 12.58 -16.20 9.68
CA SER A 28 11.38 -15.38 9.47
C SER A 28 10.70 -15.13 10.81
N ARG A 29 11.10 -14.05 11.49
CA ARG A 29 10.42 -13.57 12.68
C ARG A 29 9.03 -13.06 12.28
N PRO A 30 7.94 -13.63 12.81
CA PRO A 30 6.60 -13.14 12.51
C PRO A 30 6.41 -11.74 13.12
N SER A 31 5.86 -10.80 12.33
CA SER A 31 5.44 -9.49 12.84
C SER A 31 4.20 -9.59 13.73
N LEU A 32 4.02 -8.61 14.61
CA LEU A 32 2.87 -8.46 15.50
C LEU A 32 2.21 -7.10 15.25
N VAL A 33 0.90 -7.10 15.04
CA VAL A 33 0.09 -5.88 14.94
C VAL A 33 -1.02 -5.92 15.99
N SER A 34 -1.05 -4.95 16.89
CA SER A 34 -2.18 -4.78 17.82
C SER A 34 -3.29 -3.97 17.16
N VAL A 35 -4.55 -4.41 17.26
CA VAL A 35 -5.71 -3.69 16.73
C VAL A 35 -6.82 -3.69 17.78
N PRO A 36 -7.33 -2.51 18.21
CA PRO A 36 -8.47 -2.44 19.10
C PRO A 36 -9.75 -2.69 18.30
N VAL A 37 -10.10 -3.97 18.06
CA VAL A 37 -11.14 -4.33 17.08
C VAL A 37 -12.48 -3.68 17.40
N ARG A 38 -12.85 -3.59 18.68
CA ARG A 38 -14.10 -2.93 19.09
C ARG A 38 -14.14 -1.45 18.66
N GLN A 39 -13.06 -0.71 18.92
CA GLN A 39 -12.97 0.70 18.55
C GLN A 39 -12.96 0.90 17.03
N GLU A 40 -12.33 -0.01 16.28
CA GLU A 40 -12.37 0.03 14.80
C GLU A 40 -13.79 -0.19 14.27
N VAL A 41 -14.58 -1.06 14.90
CA VAL A 41 -15.99 -1.28 14.54
C VAL A 41 -16.83 -0.05 14.87
N GLU A 42 -16.74 0.48 16.09
CA GLU A 42 -17.49 1.67 16.51
C GLU A 42 -17.14 2.89 15.63
N ARG A 43 -15.86 3.09 15.29
CA ARG A 43 -15.42 4.09 14.30
C ARG A 43 -16.10 3.88 12.95
N LYS A 44 -16.16 2.63 12.45
CA LYS A 44 -16.78 2.31 11.15
C LYS A 44 -18.28 2.54 11.16
N ASP A 45 -18.96 2.30 12.28
CA ASP A 45 -20.37 2.59 12.42
C ASP A 45 -20.65 4.09 12.27
N VAL A 46 -19.82 4.95 12.87
CA VAL A 46 -19.91 6.42 12.69
C VAL A 46 -19.57 6.84 11.25
N GLU A 47 -18.48 6.33 10.68
CA GLU A 47 -18.05 6.66 9.32
C GLU A 47 -19.12 6.28 8.26
N ASN A 48 -19.82 5.16 8.47
CA ASN A 48 -20.83 4.63 7.56
C ASN A 48 -22.26 5.11 7.85
N ASP A 49 -22.49 5.98 8.84
CA ASP A 49 -23.85 6.49 9.10
C ASP A 49 -24.26 7.50 8.02
N ASP A 50 -25.16 7.09 7.14
CA ASP A 50 -25.69 7.94 6.06
C ASP A 50 -26.60 9.08 6.57
N ASN A 51 -27.01 9.05 7.86
CA ASN A 51 -27.83 10.11 8.46
C ASN A 51 -26.99 11.27 9.03
N MET A 52 -25.67 11.15 9.02
CA MET A 52 -24.74 12.16 9.50
C MET A 52 -23.98 12.82 8.36
N SER A 53 -23.77 14.12 8.46
CA SER A 53 -22.84 14.84 7.59
C SER A 53 -21.38 14.53 7.95
N ASP A 54 -20.45 14.74 7.01
CA ASP A 54 -19.03 14.50 7.23
C ASP A 54 -18.47 15.31 8.42
N ASN A 55 -18.94 16.54 8.62
CA ASN A 55 -18.51 17.38 9.74
C ASN A 55 -18.99 16.83 11.09
N GLU A 56 -20.24 16.34 11.16
CA GLU A 56 -20.76 15.69 12.39
C GLU A 56 -20.01 14.40 12.70
N LYS A 57 -19.64 13.61 11.68
CA LYS A 57 -18.81 12.40 11.84
C LYS A 57 -17.44 12.75 12.40
N GLU A 58 -16.77 13.76 11.83
CA GLU A 58 -15.46 14.22 12.29
C GLU A 58 -15.52 14.74 13.74
N GLU A 59 -16.52 15.54 14.08
CA GLU A 59 -16.73 16.05 15.45
C GLU A 59 -16.93 14.91 16.46
N LEU A 60 -17.81 13.93 16.16
CA LEU A 60 -18.01 12.77 17.06
C LEU A 60 -16.73 11.93 17.22
N LEU A 61 -15.99 11.69 16.14
CA LEU A 61 -14.75 10.92 16.20
C LEU A 61 -13.67 11.64 17.03
N LEU A 62 -13.63 12.97 16.97
CA LEU A 62 -12.75 13.82 17.79
C LEU A 62 -13.18 13.83 19.26
N GLU A 63 -14.47 14.00 19.54
CA GLU A 63 -15.02 14.02 20.91
C GLU A 63 -14.84 12.68 21.64
N ALA A 64 -15.02 11.56 20.94
CA ALA A 64 -14.79 10.23 21.48
C ALA A 64 -13.29 9.89 21.65
N ALA A 65 -12.40 10.82 21.30
CA ALA A 65 -10.95 10.68 21.40
C ALA A 65 -10.42 9.40 20.72
N PHE A 66 -11.04 8.98 19.61
CA PHE A 66 -10.61 7.77 18.92
C PHE A 66 -9.17 7.93 18.42
N PRO A 67 -8.24 7.04 18.80
CA PRO A 67 -6.92 7.02 18.21
C PRO A 67 -7.03 6.76 16.70
N PRO A 68 -6.04 7.18 15.89
CA PRO A 68 -6.01 6.87 14.46
C PRO A 68 -6.18 5.37 14.21
N SER A 69 -6.93 5.01 13.17
CA SER A 69 -7.15 3.59 12.82
C SER A 69 -5.83 2.85 12.64
N LYS A 70 -5.76 1.63 13.19
CA LYS A 70 -4.63 0.71 13.03
C LYS A 70 -4.81 -0.23 11.83
N LEU A 71 -5.96 -0.22 11.16
CA LEU A 71 -6.20 -1.02 9.96
C LEU A 71 -5.22 -0.73 8.81
N PRO A 72 -4.79 0.53 8.55
CA PRO A 72 -3.75 0.80 7.54
C PRO A 72 -2.41 0.13 7.85
N LEU A 73 -2.03 0.05 9.14
CA LEU A 73 -0.83 -0.65 9.58
C LEU A 73 -0.97 -2.17 9.35
N LEU A 74 -2.12 -2.73 9.71
CA LEU A 74 -2.43 -4.14 9.47
C LEU A 74 -2.36 -4.49 7.98
N LEU A 75 -2.92 -3.65 7.11
CA LEU A 75 -2.88 -3.84 5.66
C LEU A 75 -1.44 -3.82 5.13
N LYS A 76 -0.63 -2.86 5.58
CA LYS A 76 0.78 -2.74 5.18
C LYS A 76 1.59 -3.97 5.61
N GLU A 77 1.38 -4.46 6.82
CA GLU A 77 2.04 -5.67 7.32
C GLU A 77 1.58 -6.94 6.61
N ALA A 78 0.29 -7.03 6.24
CA ALA A 78 -0.24 -8.13 5.44
C ALA A 78 0.41 -8.15 4.03
N PHE A 79 0.51 -7.00 3.36
CA PHE A 79 1.21 -6.86 2.08
C PHE A 79 2.68 -7.27 2.19
N SER A 80 3.36 -6.79 3.22
CA SER A 80 4.76 -7.15 3.49
C SER A 80 4.93 -8.65 3.70
N THR A 81 4.06 -9.26 4.51
CA THR A 81 4.05 -10.71 4.79
C THR A 81 3.86 -11.55 3.53
N LEU A 82 3.00 -11.09 2.62
CA LEU A 82 2.73 -11.77 1.34
C LEU A 82 3.77 -11.45 0.25
N SER A 83 4.80 -10.66 0.59
CA SER A 83 5.80 -10.13 -0.36
C SER A 83 5.14 -9.43 -1.54
N LEU A 84 4.09 -8.65 -1.26
CA LEU A 84 3.38 -7.83 -2.24
C LEU A 84 3.90 -6.39 -2.19
N GLN A 85 3.76 -5.70 -3.31
CA GLN A 85 3.99 -4.26 -3.45
C GLN A 85 3.06 -3.72 -4.53
N THR A 86 2.98 -2.40 -4.62
CA THR A 86 2.06 -1.71 -5.54
C THR A 86 2.83 -0.82 -6.50
N TYR A 87 2.50 -0.85 -7.79
CA TYR A 87 2.89 0.19 -8.73
C TYR A 87 1.64 0.89 -9.26
N PHE A 88 1.81 2.01 -9.92
CA PHE A 88 0.72 2.84 -10.43
C PHE A 88 0.80 2.99 -11.95
N THR A 89 -0.35 3.08 -12.58
CA THR A 89 -0.50 3.67 -13.92
C THR A 89 -1.24 4.99 -13.75
N ALA A 90 -0.75 6.05 -14.36
CA ALA A 90 -1.39 7.37 -14.31
C ALA A 90 -1.53 7.92 -15.73
N GLY A 91 -2.77 7.97 -16.22
CA GLY A 91 -3.16 8.64 -17.45
C GLY A 91 -4.13 9.79 -17.17
N GLU A 92 -4.48 10.55 -18.20
CA GLU A 92 -5.38 11.70 -18.08
C GLU A 92 -6.76 11.32 -17.52
N LYS A 93 -7.25 10.12 -17.87
CA LYS A 93 -8.58 9.63 -17.48
C LYS A 93 -8.59 8.78 -16.20
N GLU A 94 -7.49 8.09 -15.91
CA GLU A 94 -7.47 7.09 -14.84
C GLU A 94 -6.09 7.02 -14.18
N ALA A 95 -6.11 7.01 -12.85
CA ALA A 95 -4.99 6.56 -12.04
C ALA A 95 -5.38 5.25 -11.35
N ARG A 96 -4.53 4.22 -11.45
CA ARG A 96 -4.81 2.90 -10.91
C ARG A 96 -3.61 2.30 -10.20
N ALA A 97 -3.88 1.65 -9.07
CA ALA A 97 -2.93 0.86 -8.31
C ALA A 97 -2.97 -0.61 -8.77
N TRP A 98 -1.79 -1.20 -8.98
CA TRP A 98 -1.61 -2.58 -9.41
C TRP A 98 -0.75 -3.33 -8.41
N VAL A 99 -1.30 -4.42 -7.87
CA VAL A 99 -0.62 -5.27 -6.90
C VAL A 99 0.22 -6.32 -7.63
N ILE A 100 1.52 -6.36 -7.31
CA ILE A 100 2.50 -7.31 -7.84
C ILE A 100 3.29 -7.94 -6.70
N ARG A 101 4.07 -8.98 -7.00
CA ARG A 101 5.03 -9.52 -6.03
C ARG A 101 6.31 -8.69 -6.07
N LYS A 102 6.97 -8.56 -4.92
CA LYS A 102 8.33 -8.02 -4.82
C LYS A 102 9.25 -8.86 -5.72
N GLY A 103 10.02 -8.19 -6.57
CA GLY A 103 10.89 -8.86 -7.55
C GLY A 103 10.24 -9.13 -8.91
N ASP A 104 8.98 -8.76 -9.12
CA ASP A 104 8.38 -8.84 -10.46
C ASP A 104 9.09 -7.86 -11.43
N THR A 105 9.45 -8.37 -12.60
CA THR A 105 10.03 -7.60 -13.70
C THR A 105 8.98 -6.73 -14.38
N ALA A 106 9.38 -5.69 -15.12
CA ALA A 106 8.47 -4.82 -15.88
C ALA A 106 7.49 -5.57 -16.80
N PRO A 107 7.87 -6.62 -17.57
CA PRO A 107 6.93 -7.40 -18.38
C PRO A 107 5.85 -8.11 -17.53
N LYS A 108 6.25 -8.74 -16.42
CA LYS A 108 5.32 -9.41 -15.49
C LYS A 108 4.34 -8.43 -14.84
N ALA A 109 4.82 -7.23 -14.49
CA ALA A 109 3.97 -6.17 -14.00
C ALA A 109 2.96 -5.73 -15.06
N ALA A 110 3.41 -5.52 -16.31
CA ALA A 110 2.52 -5.21 -17.44
C ALA A 110 1.46 -6.33 -17.66
N GLY A 111 1.85 -7.59 -17.46
CA GLY A 111 0.96 -8.75 -17.51
C GLY A 111 -0.22 -8.70 -16.52
N LYS A 112 -0.11 -7.94 -15.42
CA LYS A 112 -1.24 -7.71 -14.50
C LYS A 112 -2.35 -6.88 -15.11
N ILE A 113 -2.01 -6.03 -16.09
CA ILE A 113 -2.99 -5.24 -16.85
C ILE A 113 -3.65 -6.15 -17.88
N HIS A 114 -2.85 -6.86 -18.68
CA HIS A 114 -3.32 -7.81 -19.68
C HIS A 114 -2.17 -8.74 -20.12
N SER A 115 -2.46 -10.00 -20.43
CA SER A 115 -1.44 -10.98 -20.86
C SER A 115 -0.70 -10.58 -22.14
N ASP A 116 -1.35 -9.82 -23.03
CA ASP A 116 -0.71 -9.35 -24.26
C ASP A 116 0.34 -8.27 -24.02
N PHE A 117 0.23 -7.49 -22.94
CA PHE A 117 1.24 -6.49 -22.59
C PHE A 117 2.54 -7.17 -22.17
N GLU A 118 2.45 -8.31 -21.47
CA GLU A 118 3.61 -9.12 -21.10
C GLU A 118 4.28 -9.72 -22.34
N ARG A 119 3.50 -10.34 -23.24
CA ARG A 119 4.01 -10.95 -24.47
C ARG A 119 4.61 -9.92 -25.43
N GLY A 120 3.93 -8.78 -25.58
CA GLY A 120 4.27 -7.70 -26.49
C GLY A 120 5.25 -6.68 -25.91
N PHE A 121 5.72 -6.86 -24.66
CA PHE A 121 6.50 -5.84 -23.95
C PHE A 121 7.74 -5.39 -24.75
N ILE A 122 7.86 -4.08 -24.90
CA ILE A 122 9.01 -3.40 -25.52
C ILE A 122 9.89 -2.77 -24.43
N LYS A 123 9.31 -1.86 -23.64
CA LYS A 123 9.99 -1.09 -22.57
C LYS A 123 8.96 -0.46 -21.63
N ALA A 124 9.41 0.07 -20.51
CA ALA A 124 8.60 0.81 -19.55
C ALA A 124 9.17 2.22 -19.31
N SER A 125 8.32 3.23 -19.28
CA SER A 125 8.66 4.57 -18.78
C SER A 125 8.31 4.62 -17.30
N VAL A 126 9.30 4.88 -16.44
CA VAL A 126 9.18 4.73 -14.98
C VAL A 126 9.62 6.00 -14.25
N ILE A 127 8.84 6.40 -13.25
CA ILE A 127 9.18 7.46 -12.28
C ILE A 127 8.63 7.09 -10.90
N GLY A 128 9.30 7.46 -9.81
CA GLY A 128 8.73 7.26 -8.47
C GLY A 128 7.56 8.21 -8.21
N TRP A 129 6.51 7.74 -7.53
CA TRP A 129 5.33 8.60 -7.27
C TRP A 129 5.65 9.92 -6.56
N LYS A 130 6.62 9.92 -5.63
CA LYS A 130 7.05 11.13 -4.92
C LYS A 130 7.66 12.15 -5.87
N GLU A 131 8.55 11.68 -6.74
CA GLU A 131 9.21 12.50 -7.76
C GLU A 131 8.19 13.08 -8.74
N LEU A 132 7.18 12.29 -9.12
CA LEU A 132 6.09 12.76 -9.96
C LEU A 132 5.26 13.86 -9.28
N VAL A 133 4.90 13.67 -8.01
CA VAL A 133 4.16 14.67 -7.22
C VAL A 133 4.98 15.96 -7.06
N GLU A 134 6.27 15.87 -6.80
CA GLU A 134 7.18 17.02 -6.70
C GLU A 134 7.31 17.78 -8.04
N CYS A 135 7.20 17.08 -9.17
CA CYS A 135 7.17 17.71 -10.49
C CYS A 135 5.79 18.28 -10.87
N GLY A 136 4.73 17.89 -10.16
CA GLY A 136 3.34 18.28 -10.42
C GLY A 136 2.70 17.58 -11.62
N ASN A 137 3.46 17.22 -12.66
CA ASN A 137 2.96 16.45 -13.81
C ASN A 137 4.09 15.70 -14.55
N LEU A 138 3.71 14.75 -15.41
CA LEU A 138 4.63 13.93 -16.19
C LEU A 138 5.44 14.73 -17.23
N ALA A 139 4.89 15.81 -17.80
CA ALA A 139 5.61 16.61 -18.79
C ALA A 139 6.83 17.29 -18.15
N THR A 140 6.63 17.99 -17.03
CA THR A 140 7.71 18.58 -16.23
C THR A 140 8.74 17.53 -15.80
N ALA A 141 8.29 16.34 -15.39
CA ALA A 141 9.19 15.28 -14.97
C ALA A 141 10.07 14.75 -16.12
N ARG A 142 9.52 14.68 -17.34
CA ARG A 142 10.29 14.31 -18.55
C ARG A 142 11.30 15.39 -18.91
N ASP A 143 10.91 16.67 -18.87
CA ASP A 143 11.82 17.79 -19.16
C ASP A 143 12.99 17.88 -18.17
N ARG A 144 12.75 17.46 -16.92
CA ARG A 144 13.79 17.35 -15.88
C ARG A 144 14.64 16.08 -15.96
N GLY A 145 14.37 15.18 -16.92
CA GLY A 145 15.10 13.92 -17.08
C GLY A 145 14.90 12.92 -15.93
N MET A 146 13.81 13.05 -15.15
CA MET A 146 13.54 12.17 -14.00
C MET A 146 12.86 10.86 -14.42
N VAL A 147 12.25 10.84 -15.60
CA VAL A 147 11.60 9.67 -16.16
C VAL A 147 12.63 8.75 -16.81
N ARG A 148 12.70 7.50 -16.34
CA ARG A 148 13.63 6.49 -16.83
C ARG A 148 12.96 5.59 -17.86
N LEU A 149 13.72 5.15 -18.87
CA LEU A 149 13.30 4.09 -19.78
C LEU A 149 13.96 2.78 -19.38
N GLU A 150 13.12 1.82 -18.99
CA GLU A 150 13.52 0.57 -18.39
C GLU A 150 13.19 -0.61 -19.30
N GLY A 151 14.10 -1.59 -19.34
CA GLY A 151 13.99 -2.79 -20.18
C GLY A 151 13.29 -3.97 -19.52
N LYS A 152 13.38 -5.14 -20.15
CA LYS A 152 12.74 -6.38 -19.68
C LYS A 152 13.24 -6.87 -18.32
N GLU A 153 14.51 -6.58 -18.00
CA GLU A 153 15.16 -7.00 -16.76
C GLU A 153 14.89 -6.05 -15.59
N TYR A 154 14.19 -4.92 -15.81
CA TYR A 154 13.91 -3.98 -14.73
C TYR A 154 12.99 -4.60 -13.70
N ILE A 155 13.42 -4.58 -12.44
CA ILE A 155 12.62 -4.98 -11.30
C ILE A 155 11.80 -3.78 -10.85
N VAL A 156 10.48 -3.90 -10.95
CA VAL A 156 9.56 -2.85 -10.52
C VAL A 156 9.72 -2.59 -9.03
N LYS A 157 9.70 -1.32 -8.64
CA LYS A 157 9.78 -0.88 -7.25
C LYS A 157 8.41 -0.46 -6.74
N ASP A 158 8.23 -0.60 -5.43
CA ASP A 158 7.03 -0.11 -4.77
C ASP A 158 6.84 1.39 -5.00
N GLY A 159 5.66 1.76 -5.46
CA GLY A 159 5.30 3.13 -5.78
C GLY A 159 5.85 3.68 -7.09
N ASP A 160 6.42 2.84 -7.97
CA ASP A 160 6.71 3.25 -9.34
C ASP A 160 5.41 3.65 -10.06
N VAL A 161 5.46 4.73 -10.83
CA VAL A 161 4.44 5.13 -11.79
C VAL A 161 4.96 4.76 -13.18
N ILE A 162 4.22 3.90 -13.87
CA ILE A 162 4.69 3.21 -15.07
C ILE A 162 3.75 3.40 -16.25
N GLU A 163 4.34 3.72 -17.40
CA GLU A 163 3.71 3.61 -18.71
C GLU A 163 4.42 2.50 -19.51
N PHE A 164 3.66 1.48 -19.92
CA PHE A 164 4.18 0.34 -20.66
C PHE A 164 4.05 0.52 -22.16
N PHE A 165 5.13 0.27 -22.90
CA PHE A 165 5.13 0.21 -24.36
C PHE A 165 5.14 -1.25 -24.79
N PHE A 166 4.20 -1.63 -25.66
CA PHE A 166 4.06 -2.99 -26.14
C PHE A 166 3.59 -3.01 -27.60
N ASN A 167 3.84 -4.11 -28.30
CA ASN A 167 3.28 -4.36 -29.63
C ASN A 167 2.09 -5.32 -29.51
N VAL A 168 1.06 -5.09 -30.33
CA VAL A 168 -0.13 -5.93 -30.45
C VAL A 168 -0.03 -6.80 -31.69
#